data_AF-A0A0F2QBC0-F1
#
_entry.id   AF-A0A0F2QBC0-F1
#
_cell.length_a   1.000
_cell.length_b   1.000
_cell.length_c   1.000
_cell.angle_alpha   90.00
_cell.angle_beta   90.00
_cell.angle_gamma   90.00
#
_symmetry.space_group_name_H-M   'P 1'
#
loop_
_entity.id
_entity.type
_entity.pdbx_description
1 polymer ?
#
loop_
_entity_poly.entity_id
_entity_poly.type
_entity_poly.pdbx_seq_one_letter_code
_entity_poly.pdbx_strand_id
1 'polypeptide(L)'
;MLAASQTIVVAITRPNVCTLTQLFAEYALEQKHLIAACAYIQRVLDYFDLDCDPPIGDGGLEDRRVLKRRSRQDEVETRARALIAAGESYKIEFKSTISINTQKKLHNPTLTARDCVDERLRLKVAKEIAALMNADGGTILFGVQDDRELYGCDEDFEAFPAGGSDSDKADQLLKQLVDRYFFEATAVFRHLKIDSVRLEGVALVVVEVAARDFLSFLKKVEGTPLFLRSGTHAIPIEINEIEKYFQVTRRGAVNH
;
A
#
# COMPACT_ATOMS: atom_id res chain seq x y z
N MET A 1 23.53 21.46 4.38
CA MET A 1 23.18 20.19 3.70
C MET A 1 23.06 19.14 4.79
N LEU A 2 21.91 18.48 4.92
CA LEU A 2 21.75 17.39 5.89
C LEU A 2 22.37 16.11 5.32
N ALA A 3 23.05 15.32 6.16
CA ALA A 3 23.64 14.05 5.73
C ALA A 3 22.55 12.97 5.69
N ALA A 4 22.59 12.08 4.69
CA ALA A 4 21.72 10.91 4.63
C ALA A 4 22.34 9.77 5.43
N SER A 5 21.66 9.32 6.49
CA SER A 5 22.01 8.09 7.17
C SER A 5 21.72 6.85 6.32
N GLN A 6 22.19 5.67 6.74
CA GLN A 6 21.93 4.41 6.03
C GLN A 6 20.42 4.17 5.85
N THR A 7 19.62 4.41 6.88
CA THR A 7 18.17 4.26 6.80
C THR A 7 17.53 5.20 5.77
N ILE A 8 18.00 6.45 5.70
CA ILE A 8 17.54 7.45 4.72
C ILE A 8 17.93 7.06 3.30
N VAL A 9 19.17 6.62 3.07
CA VAL A 9 19.65 6.19 1.74
C VAL A 9 18.76 5.07 1.18
N VAL A 10 18.40 4.08 2.02
CA VAL A 10 17.50 3.01 1.59
C VAL A 10 16.10 3.56 1.28
N ALA A 11 15.55 4.40 2.17
CA ALA A 11 14.21 4.97 2.05
C ALA A 11 13.98 5.81 0.78
N ILE A 12 15.03 6.47 0.26
CA ILE A 12 14.99 7.23 -0.99
C ILE A 12 14.71 6.33 -2.20
N THR A 13 15.13 5.06 -2.15
CA THR A 13 15.01 4.12 -3.27
C THR A 13 13.83 3.17 -3.16
N ARG A 14 13.43 2.84 -1.92
CA ARG A 14 12.30 1.94 -1.65
C ARG A 14 11.80 2.15 -0.23
N PRO A 15 10.53 1.79 0.08
CA PRO A 15 10.04 1.82 1.45
C PRO A 15 10.97 1.06 2.40
N ASN A 16 11.33 1.68 3.52
CA ASN A 16 12.22 1.09 4.52
C ASN A 16 11.59 1.17 5.91
N VAL A 17 11.68 0.09 6.69
CA VAL A 17 11.13 0.09 8.05
C VAL A 17 12.23 0.34 9.06
N CYS A 18 11.99 1.25 9.99
CA CYS A 18 12.90 1.62 11.07
C CYS A 18 12.13 1.95 12.36
N THR A 19 12.86 2.35 13.40
CA THR A 19 12.32 2.96 14.62
C THR A 19 12.92 4.35 14.81
N LEU A 20 12.32 5.20 15.66
CA LEU A 20 12.92 6.50 15.99
C LEU A 20 14.23 6.32 16.76
N THR A 21 14.31 5.31 17.62
CA THR A 21 15.56 4.98 18.33
C THR A 21 16.70 4.66 17.37
N GLN A 22 16.43 3.90 16.31
CA GLN A 22 17.43 3.62 15.28
C GLN A 22 17.88 4.91 14.58
N LEU A 23 16.95 5.76 14.14
CA LEU A 23 17.28 7.02 13.49
C LEU A 23 18.06 7.95 14.43
N PHE A 24 17.68 8.03 15.71
CA PHE A 24 18.40 8.82 16.69
C PHE A 24 19.84 8.33 16.88
N ALA A 25 20.06 7.01 16.93
CA ALA A 25 21.40 6.44 17.00
C ALA A 25 22.24 6.78 15.76
N GLU A 26 21.67 6.66 14.55
CA GLU A 26 22.35 6.96 13.29
C GLU A 26 22.77 8.45 13.18
N TYR A 27 22.02 9.36 13.81
CA TYR A 27 22.32 10.79 13.85
C TYR A 27 22.96 11.26 15.15
N ALA A 28 23.35 10.35 16.05
CA ALA A 28 23.92 10.65 17.37
C ALA A 28 23.06 11.65 18.20
N LEU A 29 21.73 11.49 18.14
CA LEU A 29 20.77 12.33 18.86
C LEU A 29 20.47 11.75 20.25
N GLU A 30 20.48 12.62 21.27
CA GLU A 30 20.22 12.21 22.64
C GLU A 30 18.71 12.15 22.95
N GLN A 31 18.24 11.02 23.49
CA GLN A 31 16.82 10.81 23.83
C GLN A 31 16.31 11.75 24.93
N LYS A 32 17.21 12.31 25.77
CA LYS A 32 16.83 13.28 26.80
C LYS A 32 16.28 14.60 26.23
N HIS A 33 16.52 14.87 24.95
CA HIS A 33 16.01 16.01 24.20
C HIS A 33 15.02 15.57 23.12
N LEU A 34 14.02 14.78 23.52
CA LEU A 34 13.14 14.08 22.60
C LEU A 34 12.49 14.98 21.55
N ILE A 35 11.94 16.13 21.96
CA ILE A 35 11.28 17.08 21.06
C ILE A 35 12.27 17.59 19.99
N ALA A 36 13.49 17.95 20.40
CA ALA A 36 14.51 18.44 19.49
C ALA A 36 15.01 17.34 18.54
N ALA A 37 15.16 16.11 19.05
CA ALA A 37 15.54 14.95 18.24
C ALA A 37 14.48 14.62 17.18
N CYS A 38 13.20 14.56 17.57
CA CYS A 38 12.08 14.38 16.64
C CYS A 38 12.04 15.48 15.58
N ALA A 39 12.18 16.76 15.98
CA ALA A 39 12.18 17.88 15.05
C ALA A 39 13.38 17.85 14.09
N TYR A 40 14.54 17.35 14.54
CA TYR A 40 15.69 17.14 13.66
C TYR A 40 15.39 16.06 12.62
N ILE A 41 14.88 14.89 13.04
CA ILE A 41 14.51 13.82 12.10
C ILE A 41 13.45 14.30 11.11
N GLN A 42 12.44 15.04 11.56
CA GLN A 42 11.43 15.60 10.65
C GLN A 42 12.07 16.46 9.55
N ARG A 43 13.00 17.35 9.91
CA ARG A 43 13.74 18.16 8.92
C ARG A 43 14.59 17.31 7.96
N VAL A 44 15.17 16.21 8.44
CA VAL A 44 15.89 15.26 7.57
C VAL A 44 14.92 14.62 6.58
N LEU A 45 13.78 14.13 7.04
CA LEU A 45 12.78 13.51 6.17
C LEU A 45 12.29 14.50 5.11
N ASP A 46 11.97 15.73 5.51
CA ASP A 46 11.54 16.78 4.58
C ASP A 46 12.63 17.15 3.56
N TYR A 47 13.90 17.17 3.99
CA TYR A 47 15.02 17.46 3.08
C TYR A 47 15.24 16.39 2.01
N PHE A 48 14.87 15.14 2.30
CA PHE A 48 15.01 14.00 1.39
C PHE A 48 13.69 13.57 0.73
N ASP A 49 12.64 14.38 0.84
CA ASP A 49 11.30 14.08 0.34
C ASP A 49 10.81 12.70 0.82
N LEU A 50 10.91 12.44 2.12
CA LEU A 50 10.45 11.21 2.74
C LEU A 50 9.25 11.46 3.65
N ASP A 51 8.27 10.57 3.57
CA ASP A 51 7.18 10.46 4.53
C ASP A 51 7.47 9.33 5.51
N CYS A 52 6.90 9.44 6.71
CA CYS A 52 7.05 8.46 7.78
C CYS A 52 5.66 8.02 8.26
N ASP A 53 5.37 6.72 8.18
CA ASP A 53 4.13 6.14 8.69
C ASP A 53 4.40 5.11 9.82
N PRO A 54 3.85 5.26 11.04
CA PRO A 54 3.08 6.42 11.49
C PRO A 54 3.94 7.71 11.54
N PRO A 55 3.32 8.91 11.45
CA PRO A 55 4.02 10.19 11.51
C PRO A 55 4.82 10.39 12.80
N ILE A 56 5.88 11.18 12.73
CA ILE A 56 6.64 11.58 13.92
C ILE A 56 5.70 12.35 14.85
N GLY A 57 5.57 11.87 16.09
CA GLY A 57 4.66 12.43 17.10
C GLY A 57 3.46 11.53 17.41
N ASP A 58 3.19 10.51 16.60
CA ASP A 58 2.24 9.45 16.92
C ASP A 58 3.00 8.17 17.31
N GLY A 59 2.57 7.49 18.39
CA GLY A 59 3.22 6.29 18.92
C GLY A 59 4.53 6.53 19.71
N GLY A 60 5.18 5.44 20.10
CA GLY A 60 6.45 5.38 20.81
C GLY A 60 7.70 5.41 19.92
N LEU A 61 8.87 5.34 20.56
CA LEU A 61 10.18 5.40 19.88
C LEU A 61 10.55 4.09 19.19
N GLU A 62 10.13 2.97 19.76
CA GLU A 62 10.36 1.63 19.24
C GLU A 62 9.28 1.17 18.26
N ASP A 63 8.23 1.98 18.08
CA ASP A 63 7.18 1.67 17.14
C ASP A 63 7.75 1.61 15.72
N ARG A 64 7.34 0.56 15.00
CA ARG A 64 7.80 0.32 13.63
C ARG A 64 7.21 1.39 12.73
N ARG A 65 8.08 2.10 12.03
CA ARG A 65 7.74 3.14 11.07
C ARG A 65 8.24 2.76 9.69
N VAL A 66 7.48 3.08 8.66
CA VAL A 66 7.85 2.92 7.25
C VAL A 66 8.21 4.31 6.74
N LEU A 67 9.47 4.47 6.33
CA LEU A 67 9.89 5.63 5.55
C LEU A 67 9.69 5.31 4.08
N LYS A 68 9.01 6.20 3.35
CA LYS A 68 8.82 6.08 1.90
C LYS A 68 9.05 7.41 1.23
N ARG A 69 9.49 7.38 -0.02
CA ARG A 69 9.64 8.60 -0.81
C ARG A 69 8.29 9.21 -1.11
N ARG A 70 8.15 10.50 -0.78
CA ARG A 70 7.03 11.35 -1.13
C ARG A 70 7.02 11.56 -2.64
N SER A 71 5.91 11.22 -3.29
CA SER A 71 5.74 11.47 -4.72
C SER A 71 5.24 12.89 -4.96
N ARG A 72 5.75 13.55 -6.01
CA ARG A 72 5.23 14.87 -6.40
C ARG A 72 3.89 14.71 -7.11
N GLN A 73 2.92 15.57 -6.80
CA GLN A 73 1.55 15.42 -7.32
C GLN A 73 1.46 15.45 -8.84
N ASP A 74 2.30 16.22 -9.54
CA ASP A 74 2.40 16.25 -11.00
C ASP A 74 2.89 14.92 -11.60
N GLU A 75 3.81 14.24 -10.92
CA GLU A 75 4.28 12.91 -11.31
C GLU A 75 3.20 11.85 -11.14
N VAL A 76 2.47 11.90 -10.01
CA VAL A 76 1.36 10.97 -9.73
C VAL A 76 0.23 11.19 -10.73
N GLU A 77 -0.11 12.44 -11.05
CA GLU A 77 -1.12 12.77 -12.07
C GLU A 77 -0.73 12.22 -13.44
N THR A 78 0.49 12.51 -13.88
CA THR A 78 1.03 12.04 -15.17
C THR A 78 0.96 10.52 -15.26
N ARG A 79 1.34 9.84 -14.17
CA ARG A 79 1.26 8.38 -14.08
C ARG A 79 -0.17 7.86 -14.11
N ALA A 80 -1.10 8.46 -13.35
CA ALA A 80 -2.50 8.07 -13.35
C ALA A 80 -3.11 8.18 -14.76
N ARG A 81 -2.87 9.29 -15.47
CA ARG A 81 -3.31 9.45 -16.86
C ARG A 81 -2.72 8.40 -17.79
N ALA A 82 -1.44 8.07 -17.64
CA ALA A 82 -0.78 7.03 -18.44
C ALA A 82 -1.38 5.64 -18.18
N LEU A 83 -1.69 5.31 -16.92
CA LEU A 83 -2.35 4.06 -16.55
C LEU A 83 -3.75 3.97 -17.18
N ILE A 84 -4.56 5.02 -17.05
CA ILE A 84 -5.91 5.10 -17.64
C ILE A 84 -5.85 4.90 -19.16
N ALA A 85 -4.91 5.54 -19.84
CA ALA A 85 -4.74 5.40 -21.28
C ALA A 85 -4.34 3.97 -21.68
N ALA A 86 -3.45 3.33 -20.93
CA ALA A 86 -3.01 1.95 -21.16
C ALA A 86 -4.16 0.94 -20.95
N GLY A 87 -5.01 1.16 -19.94
CA GLY A 87 -6.08 0.24 -19.56
C GLY A 87 -5.59 -0.96 -18.75
N GLU A 88 -6.53 -1.83 -18.38
CA GLU A 88 -6.23 -3.05 -17.62
C GLU A 88 -5.34 -4.00 -18.41
N SER A 89 -4.43 -4.66 -17.69
CA SER A 89 -3.50 -5.64 -18.25
C SER A 89 -3.04 -6.61 -17.16
N TYR A 90 -2.14 -7.53 -17.50
CA TYR A 90 -1.53 -8.42 -16.50
C TYR A 90 -0.89 -7.67 -15.31
N LYS A 91 -0.43 -6.43 -15.53
CA LYS A 91 0.24 -5.59 -14.52
C LYS A 91 -0.60 -4.39 -14.06
N ILE A 92 -1.78 -4.18 -14.61
CA ILE A 92 -2.62 -3.00 -14.32
C ILE A 92 -4.03 -3.46 -14.00
N GLU A 93 -4.50 -3.12 -12.81
CA GLU A 93 -5.84 -3.44 -12.31
C GLU A 93 -6.61 -2.15 -12.06
N PHE A 94 -7.85 -2.05 -12.54
CA PHE A 94 -8.73 -0.94 -12.20
C PHE A 94 -9.77 -1.37 -11.16
N LYS A 95 -10.07 -0.44 -10.26
CA LYS A 95 -11.13 -0.57 -9.27
C LYS A 95 -11.82 0.78 -9.12
N SER A 96 -13.14 0.79 -9.17
CA SER A 96 -13.91 2.02 -8.97
C SER A 96 -13.71 2.60 -7.57
N THR A 97 -13.64 1.73 -6.56
CA THR A 97 -13.51 2.08 -5.14
C THR A 97 -12.62 1.04 -4.43
N ILE A 98 -12.12 1.36 -3.24
CA ILE A 98 -11.37 0.42 -2.40
C ILE A 98 -12.33 -0.53 -1.67
N SER A 99 -13.44 0.00 -1.16
CA SER A 99 -14.35 -0.71 -0.26
C SER A 99 -15.84 -0.39 -0.45
N ILE A 100 -16.19 0.64 -1.22
CA ILE A 100 -17.58 1.09 -1.35
C ILE A 100 -18.33 0.30 -2.43
N ASN A 101 -19.42 -0.34 -2.02
CA ASN A 101 -20.36 -0.99 -2.93
C ASN A 101 -21.26 0.06 -3.59
N THR A 102 -20.84 0.52 -4.77
CA THR A 102 -21.52 1.57 -5.54
C THR A 102 -22.94 1.16 -5.97
N GLN A 103 -23.20 -0.13 -6.21
CA GLN A 103 -24.54 -0.64 -6.54
C GLN A 103 -25.50 -0.51 -5.36
N LYS A 104 -25.03 -0.79 -4.14
CA LYS A 104 -25.83 -0.60 -2.92
C LYS A 104 -26.26 0.86 -2.75
N LYS A 105 -25.35 1.79 -3.03
CA LYS A 105 -25.60 3.24 -3.03
C LYS A 105 -26.61 3.64 -4.10
N LEU A 106 -26.46 3.11 -5.32
CA LEU A 106 -27.37 3.39 -6.44
C LEU A 106 -28.81 2.96 -6.12
N HIS A 107 -28.99 1.79 -5.49
CA HIS A 107 -30.31 1.28 -5.10
C HIS A 107 -30.92 2.01 -3.89
N ASN A 108 -30.11 2.57 -3.00
CA ASN A 108 -30.59 3.34 -1.87
C ASN A 108 -29.70 4.58 -1.63
N PRO A 109 -30.00 5.71 -2.30
CA PRO A 109 -29.20 6.93 -2.21
C PRO A 109 -29.13 7.56 -0.82
N THR A 110 -30.00 7.14 0.12
CA THR A 110 -30.01 7.64 1.50
C THR A 110 -28.92 7.02 2.39
N LEU A 111 -28.28 5.94 1.92
CA LEU A 111 -27.19 5.29 2.65
C LEU A 111 -25.96 6.20 2.71
N THR A 112 -25.28 6.21 3.87
CA THR A 112 -23.99 6.89 4.01
C THR A 112 -22.88 6.09 3.31
N ALA A 113 -21.73 6.71 3.06
CA ALA A 113 -20.57 5.98 2.54
C ALA A 113 -20.18 4.79 3.45
N ARG A 114 -20.29 4.98 4.78
CA ARG A 114 -20.03 3.94 5.77
C ARG A 114 -20.98 2.75 5.65
N ASP A 115 -22.26 2.98 5.36
CA ASP A 115 -23.24 1.91 5.16
C ASP A 115 -22.97 1.10 3.88
N CYS A 116 -22.25 1.70 2.93
CA CYS A 116 -21.88 1.09 1.65
C CYS A 116 -20.55 0.34 1.68
N VAL A 117 -19.82 0.35 2.80
CA VAL A 117 -18.59 -0.45 2.96
C VAL A 117 -18.92 -1.93 2.82
N ASP A 118 -18.22 -2.60 1.91
CA ASP A 118 -18.37 -4.02 1.61
C ASP A 118 -17.04 -4.76 1.79
N GLU A 119 -17.01 -5.62 2.79
CA GLU A 119 -15.86 -6.45 3.13
C GLU A 119 -15.47 -7.41 1.98
N ARG A 120 -16.40 -7.76 1.09
CA ARG A 120 -16.10 -8.57 -0.09
C ARG A 120 -15.24 -7.80 -1.09
N LEU A 121 -15.44 -6.49 -1.24
CA LEU A 121 -14.62 -5.64 -2.10
C LEU A 121 -13.21 -5.52 -1.52
N ARG A 122 -13.09 -5.28 -0.22
CA ARG A 122 -11.78 -5.23 0.46
C ARG A 122 -11.02 -6.56 0.33
N LEU A 123 -11.73 -7.68 0.43
CA LEU A 123 -11.13 -9.00 0.19
C LEU A 123 -10.67 -9.16 -1.26
N LYS A 124 -11.43 -8.68 -2.26
CA LYS A 124 -10.98 -8.68 -3.67
C LYS A 124 -9.68 -7.89 -3.82
N VAL A 125 -9.60 -6.69 -3.24
CA VAL A 125 -8.36 -5.89 -3.25
C VAL A 125 -7.19 -6.64 -2.61
N ALA A 126 -7.40 -7.32 -1.47
CA ALA A 126 -6.36 -8.12 -0.84
C ALA A 126 -5.87 -9.27 -1.75
N LYS A 127 -6.79 -9.92 -2.49
CA LYS A 127 -6.45 -10.97 -3.47
C LYS A 127 -5.63 -10.40 -4.63
N GLU A 128 -5.98 -9.22 -5.13
CA GLU A 128 -5.22 -8.57 -6.19
C GLU A 128 -3.80 -8.21 -5.75
N ILE A 129 -3.65 -7.63 -4.54
CA ILE A 129 -2.34 -7.36 -3.96
C ILE A 129 -1.54 -8.67 -3.84
N ALA A 130 -2.11 -9.73 -3.27
CA ALA A 130 -1.42 -11.01 -3.12
C ALA A 130 -0.99 -11.60 -4.47
N ALA A 131 -1.87 -11.58 -5.47
CA ALA A 131 -1.60 -12.09 -6.81
C ALA A 131 -0.47 -11.32 -7.52
N LEU A 132 -0.47 -9.99 -7.42
CA LEU A 132 0.59 -9.15 -7.99
C LEU A 132 1.94 -9.41 -7.29
N MET A 133 1.95 -9.52 -5.96
CA MET A 133 3.18 -9.81 -5.20
C MET A 133 3.78 -11.17 -5.52
N ASN A 134 2.92 -12.17 -5.76
CA ASN A 134 3.32 -13.53 -6.12
C ASN A 134 3.69 -13.69 -7.60
N ALA A 135 3.54 -12.62 -8.39
CA ALA A 135 3.90 -12.52 -9.80
C ALA A 135 5.01 -11.45 -9.97
N ASP A 136 5.05 -10.78 -11.11
CA ASP A 136 6.06 -9.74 -11.44
C ASP A 136 5.76 -8.35 -10.83
N GLY A 137 4.85 -8.27 -9.85
CA GLY A 137 4.32 -7.00 -9.37
C GLY A 137 3.34 -6.35 -10.36
N GLY A 138 2.96 -5.11 -10.07
CA GLY A 138 2.08 -4.31 -10.93
C GLY A 138 1.52 -3.08 -10.23
N THR A 139 0.39 -2.58 -10.70
CA THR A 139 -0.27 -1.40 -10.16
C THR A 139 -1.78 -1.61 -10.10
N ILE A 140 -2.38 -1.23 -8.97
CA ILE A 140 -3.83 -1.11 -8.82
C ILE A 140 -4.16 0.38 -8.83
N LEU A 141 -5.04 0.80 -9.73
CA LEU A 141 -5.56 2.16 -9.80
C LEU A 141 -7.00 2.17 -9.29
N PHE A 142 -7.22 2.87 -8.18
CA PHE A 142 -8.53 3.07 -7.60
C PHE A 142 -9.15 4.40 -8.04
N GLY A 143 -10.47 4.44 -8.10
CA GLY A 143 -11.24 5.60 -8.55
C GLY A 143 -11.57 5.58 -10.04
N VAL A 144 -11.34 4.44 -10.72
CA VAL A 144 -11.57 4.29 -12.16
C VAL A 144 -12.44 3.07 -12.42
N GLN A 145 -13.50 3.23 -13.22
CA GLN A 145 -14.40 2.15 -13.61
C GLN A 145 -13.85 1.32 -14.77
N ASP A 146 -14.49 0.20 -15.06
CA ASP A 146 -14.05 -0.75 -16.11
C ASP A 146 -14.06 -0.12 -17.52
N ASP A 147 -14.89 0.90 -17.74
CA ASP A 147 -14.97 1.70 -18.98
C ASP A 147 -13.98 2.88 -19.02
N ARG A 148 -13.11 2.98 -18.01
CA ARG A 148 -12.11 4.05 -17.81
C ARG A 148 -12.69 5.38 -17.34
N GLU A 149 -13.98 5.42 -16.99
CA GLU A 149 -14.59 6.61 -16.40
C GLU A 149 -14.10 6.85 -14.96
N LEU A 150 -13.93 8.12 -14.61
CA LEU A 150 -13.50 8.53 -13.29
C LEU A 150 -14.68 8.46 -12.31
N TYR A 151 -14.54 7.65 -11.25
CA TYR A 151 -15.50 7.56 -10.15
C TYR A 151 -15.00 8.25 -8.88
N GLY A 152 -13.74 7.98 -8.51
CA GLY A 152 -13.09 8.54 -7.33
C GLY A 152 -13.21 7.72 -6.03
N CYS A 153 -12.31 8.00 -5.09
CA CYS A 153 -12.23 7.38 -3.75
C CYS A 153 -12.76 8.29 -2.64
N ASP A 154 -13.45 9.39 -2.96
CA ASP A 154 -13.94 10.33 -1.95
C ASP A 154 -14.88 9.63 -0.94
N GLU A 155 -15.77 8.74 -1.39
CA GLU A 155 -16.63 7.95 -0.49
C GLU A 155 -15.83 6.96 0.39
N ASP A 156 -14.72 6.39 -0.11
CA ASP A 156 -13.85 5.55 0.72
C ASP A 156 -13.25 6.37 1.87
N PHE A 157 -12.83 7.61 1.59
CA PHE A 157 -12.28 8.52 2.58
C PHE A 157 -13.33 9.05 3.57
N GLU A 158 -14.58 9.23 3.13
CA GLU A 158 -15.70 9.58 4.00
C GLU A 158 -16.10 8.42 4.92
N ALA A 159 -16.07 7.18 4.43
CA ALA A 159 -16.43 5.99 5.20
C ALA A 159 -15.41 5.68 6.31
N PHE A 160 -14.14 6.01 6.08
CA PHE A 160 -13.04 5.83 7.01
C PHE A 160 -12.34 7.17 7.28
N PRO A 161 -13.00 8.09 8.00
CA PRO A 161 -12.48 9.42 8.20
C PRO A 161 -11.18 9.34 9.01
N ALA A 162 -10.09 9.69 8.35
CA ALA A 162 -8.79 9.95 8.95
C ALA A 162 -8.47 11.44 8.83
N GLY A 163 -7.72 11.96 9.80
CA GLY A 163 -7.11 13.28 9.65
C GLY A 163 -6.01 13.26 8.59
N GLY A 164 -5.70 14.42 8.02
CA GLY A 164 -4.62 14.57 7.06
C GLY A 164 -5.09 14.66 5.60
N SER A 165 -4.12 14.50 4.70
CA SER A 165 -4.29 14.54 3.25
C SER A 165 -5.02 13.29 2.73
N ASP A 166 -5.45 13.33 1.47
CA ASP A 166 -6.02 12.15 0.80
C ASP A 166 -5.01 10.99 0.72
N SER A 167 -3.71 11.28 0.71
CA SER A 167 -2.66 10.27 0.77
C SER A 167 -2.62 9.57 2.13
N ASP A 168 -2.73 10.33 3.23
CA ASP A 168 -2.74 9.78 4.59
C ASP A 168 -3.96 8.87 4.80
N LYS A 169 -5.13 9.28 4.28
CA LYS A 169 -6.36 8.48 4.32
C LYS A 169 -6.21 7.19 3.51
N ALA A 170 -5.66 7.28 2.30
CA ALA A 170 -5.40 6.11 1.46
C ALA A 170 -4.42 5.12 2.11
N ASP A 171 -3.32 5.62 2.68
CA ASP A 171 -2.34 4.83 3.43
C ASP A 171 -3.00 4.10 4.59
N GLN A 172 -3.77 4.81 5.42
CA GLN A 172 -4.42 4.21 6.58
C GLN A 172 -5.44 3.14 6.16
N LEU A 173 -6.25 3.41 5.13
CA LEU A 173 -7.26 2.48 4.65
C LEU A 173 -6.62 1.18 4.11
N LEU A 174 -5.56 1.31 3.31
CA LEU A 174 -4.82 0.16 2.78
C LEU A 174 -4.04 -0.58 3.88
N LYS A 175 -3.49 0.13 4.87
CA LYS A 175 -2.86 -0.49 6.04
C LYS A 175 -3.85 -1.33 6.82
N GLN A 176 -5.04 -0.81 7.11
CA GLN A 176 -6.11 -1.57 7.76
C GLN A 176 -6.51 -2.81 6.96
N LEU A 177 -6.57 -2.70 5.63
CA LEU A 177 -6.84 -3.83 4.73
C LEU A 177 -5.73 -4.87 4.81
N VAL A 178 -4.47 -4.46 4.72
CA VAL A 178 -3.31 -5.35 4.78
C VAL A 178 -3.22 -6.05 6.14
N ASP A 179 -3.37 -5.32 7.24
CA ASP A 179 -3.37 -5.86 8.60
C ASP A 179 -4.46 -6.91 8.80
N ARG A 180 -5.62 -6.68 8.21
CA ARG A 180 -6.76 -7.60 8.30
C ARG A 180 -6.52 -8.89 7.53
N TYR A 181 -6.02 -8.81 6.31
CA TYR A 181 -6.01 -9.97 5.41
C TYR A 181 -4.66 -10.68 5.30
N PHE A 182 -3.51 -10.08 5.63
CA PHE A 182 -2.21 -10.72 5.44
C PHE A 182 -1.57 -11.17 6.75
N PHE A 183 -0.91 -12.34 6.74
CA PHE A 183 -0.15 -12.86 7.90
C PHE A 183 1.04 -11.95 8.24
N GLU A 184 1.81 -11.53 7.23
CA GLU A 184 3.00 -10.70 7.37
C GLU A 184 2.73 -9.26 6.95
N ALA A 185 1.73 -8.60 7.55
CA ALA A 185 1.28 -7.28 7.14
C ALA A 185 2.41 -6.25 6.96
N THR A 186 3.38 -6.21 7.88
CA THR A 186 4.53 -5.30 7.74
C THR A 186 5.47 -5.66 6.58
N ALA A 187 5.67 -6.95 6.30
CA ALA A 187 6.47 -7.35 5.14
C ALA A 187 5.75 -7.00 3.84
N VAL A 188 4.42 -7.14 3.83
CA VAL A 188 3.57 -6.80 2.70
C VAL A 188 3.63 -5.32 2.40
N PHE A 189 3.42 -4.48 3.41
CA PHE A 189 3.40 -3.03 3.25
C PHE A 189 4.71 -2.44 2.68
N ARG A 190 5.87 -3.06 2.94
CA ARG A 190 7.17 -2.63 2.35
C ARG A 190 7.22 -2.73 0.83
N HIS A 191 6.34 -3.52 0.24
CA HIS A 191 6.25 -3.71 -1.20
C HIS A 191 5.11 -2.90 -1.80
N LEU A 192 4.42 -2.07 -1.00
CA LEU A 192 3.37 -1.18 -1.46
C LEU A 192 3.90 0.25 -1.48
N LYS A 193 3.77 0.91 -2.64
CA LYS A 193 3.88 2.36 -2.74
C LYS A 193 2.48 2.90 -3.03
N ILE A 194 1.95 3.65 -2.08
CA ILE A 194 0.61 4.21 -2.11
C ILE A 194 0.75 5.71 -2.30
N ASP A 195 0.20 6.19 -3.40
CA ASP A 195 0.10 7.60 -3.73
C ASP A 195 -1.37 7.94 -3.99
N SER A 196 -1.73 9.21 -3.82
CA SER A 196 -3.04 9.72 -4.24
C SER A 196 -2.89 11.01 -5.03
N VAL A 197 -3.86 11.27 -5.90
CA VAL A 197 -3.93 12.49 -6.71
C VAL A 197 -5.38 12.84 -6.98
N ARG A 198 -5.70 14.14 -7.06
CA ARG A 198 -7.00 14.57 -7.56
C ARG A 198 -6.93 14.79 -9.06
N LEU A 199 -7.69 14.01 -9.82
CA LEU A 199 -7.84 14.14 -11.26
C LEU A 199 -9.25 14.64 -11.54
N GLU A 200 -9.37 15.80 -12.19
CA GLU A 200 -10.68 16.37 -12.58
C GLU A 200 -11.64 16.53 -11.38
N GLY A 201 -11.08 16.80 -10.19
CA GLY A 201 -11.83 17.03 -8.95
C GLY A 201 -12.09 15.78 -8.11
N VAL A 202 -11.93 14.57 -8.67
CA VAL A 202 -12.11 13.31 -7.93
C VAL A 202 -10.79 12.75 -7.43
N ALA A 203 -10.81 12.08 -6.27
CA ALA A 203 -9.59 11.48 -5.72
C ALA A 203 -9.30 10.10 -6.33
N LEU A 204 -8.10 9.90 -6.87
CA LEU A 204 -7.59 8.60 -7.32
C LEU A 204 -6.50 8.11 -6.37
N VAL A 205 -6.40 6.79 -6.20
CA VAL A 205 -5.32 6.17 -5.42
C VAL A 205 -4.54 5.22 -6.32
N VAL A 206 -3.23 5.42 -6.40
CA VAL A 206 -2.29 4.59 -7.16
C VAL A 206 -1.53 3.72 -6.18
N VAL A 207 -1.64 2.40 -6.34
CA VAL A 207 -0.94 1.43 -5.49
C VAL A 207 -0.01 0.61 -6.34
N GLU A 208 1.28 0.92 -6.26
CA GLU A 208 2.32 0.11 -6.88
C GLU A 208 2.64 -1.07 -5.96
N VAL A 209 2.63 -2.26 -6.53
CA VAL A 209 2.89 -3.52 -5.83
C VAL A 209 4.17 -4.12 -6.39
N ALA A 210 5.23 -4.15 -5.58
CA ALA A 210 6.46 -4.84 -5.95
C ALA A 210 6.31 -6.35 -5.76
N ALA A 211 6.95 -7.12 -6.65
CA ALA A 211 7.10 -8.56 -6.50
C ALA A 211 7.84 -8.91 -5.20
N ARG A 212 7.56 -10.09 -4.65
CA ARG A 212 8.29 -10.63 -3.49
C ARG A 212 9.03 -11.91 -3.85
N ASP A 213 10.18 -12.10 -3.22
CA ASP A 213 10.91 -13.38 -3.25
C ASP A 213 10.22 -14.49 -2.41
N PHE A 214 9.18 -14.13 -1.65
CA PHE A 214 8.43 -15.04 -0.78
C PHE A 214 6.94 -14.97 -1.10
N LEU A 215 6.27 -16.12 -1.05
CA LEU A 215 4.83 -16.20 -1.24
C LEU A 215 4.06 -15.39 -0.19
N SER A 216 3.16 -14.54 -0.67
CA SER A 216 2.19 -13.77 0.12
C SER A 216 0.89 -14.57 0.27
N PHE A 217 0.59 -14.92 1.52
CA PHE A 217 -0.64 -15.64 1.91
C PHE A 217 -1.63 -14.74 2.67
N LEU A 218 -2.92 -14.99 2.44
CA LEU A 218 -4.01 -14.35 3.17
C LEU A 218 -4.45 -15.18 4.40
N LYS A 219 -4.83 -14.50 5.50
CA LYS A 219 -5.18 -15.05 6.83
C LYS A 219 -6.44 -15.91 6.85
N LYS A 220 -7.50 -15.46 6.17
CA LYS A 220 -8.85 -16.03 6.27
C LYS A 220 -9.59 -15.85 4.95
N VAL A 221 -9.39 -16.78 4.03
CA VAL A 221 -10.23 -16.94 2.83
C VAL A 221 -10.75 -18.37 2.85
N GLU A 222 -12.06 -18.56 2.72
CA GLU A 222 -12.62 -19.91 2.52
C GLU A 222 -11.99 -20.53 1.27
N GLY A 223 -11.47 -21.75 1.40
CA GLY A 223 -10.65 -22.40 0.38
C GLY A 223 -9.19 -22.03 0.52
N THR A 224 -8.72 -21.11 -0.32
CA THR A 224 -7.30 -21.01 -0.65
C THR A 224 -6.65 -19.67 -0.26
N PRO A 225 -5.54 -19.67 0.50
CA PRO A 225 -4.90 -18.44 0.97
C PRO A 225 -3.91 -17.84 -0.05
N LEU A 226 -3.59 -18.55 -1.13
CA LEU A 226 -2.59 -18.15 -2.12
C LEU A 226 -3.26 -17.78 -3.44
N PHE A 227 -2.78 -16.68 -4.05
CA PHE A 227 -3.32 -16.15 -5.29
C PHE A 227 -2.20 -15.88 -6.29
N LEU A 228 -2.48 -16.09 -7.57
CA LEU A 228 -1.61 -15.78 -8.70
C LEU A 228 -2.35 -14.96 -9.74
N ARG A 229 -1.61 -14.19 -10.54
CA ARG A 229 -2.15 -13.51 -11.71
C ARG A 229 -2.33 -14.49 -12.88
N SER A 230 -3.55 -14.53 -13.42
CA SER A 230 -3.88 -15.20 -14.69
C SER A 230 -4.61 -14.19 -15.57
N GLY A 231 -3.93 -13.67 -16.59
CA GLY A 231 -4.40 -12.49 -17.32
C GLY A 231 -4.59 -11.30 -16.38
N THR A 232 -5.76 -10.66 -16.43
CA THR A 232 -6.14 -9.52 -15.57
C THR A 232 -6.77 -9.94 -14.24
N HIS A 233 -6.78 -11.23 -13.89
CA HIS A 233 -7.49 -11.69 -12.69
C HIS A 233 -6.59 -12.39 -11.68
N ALA A 234 -6.86 -12.18 -10.40
CA ALA A 234 -6.33 -13.01 -9.32
C ALA A 234 -7.07 -14.35 -9.23
N ILE A 235 -6.35 -15.46 -9.45
CA ILE A 235 -6.88 -16.82 -9.31
C ILE A 235 -6.33 -17.49 -8.04
N PRO A 236 -7.16 -18.26 -7.30
CA PRO A 236 -6.69 -19.03 -6.16
C PRO A 236 -5.80 -20.20 -6.61
N ILE A 237 -4.76 -20.51 -5.83
CA ILE A 237 -3.85 -21.63 -6.08
C ILE A 237 -3.85 -22.55 -4.87
N GLU A 238 -4.32 -23.78 -5.07
CA GLU A 238 -4.35 -24.78 -4.00
C GLU A 238 -2.94 -25.14 -3.53
N ILE A 239 -2.80 -25.42 -2.23
CA ILE A 239 -1.47 -25.67 -1.62
C ILE A 239 -0.78 -26.87 -2.29
N ASN A 240 -1.54 -27.89 -2.68
CA ASN A 240 -1.04 -29.06 -3.40
C ASN A 240 -0.64 -28.77 -4.87
N GLU A 241 -0.93 -27.58 -5.38
CA GLU A 241 -0.57 -27.14 -6.73
C GLU A 241 0.61 -26.15 -6.75
N ILE A 242 1.13 -25.75 -5.58
CA ILE A 242 2.20 -24.75 -5.48
C ILE A 242 3.39 -25.11 -6.37
N GLU A 243 3.81 -26.38 -6.39
CA GLU A 243 4.96 -26.84 -7.19
C GLU A 243 4.73 -26.78 -8.71
N LYS A 244 3.49 -26.61 -9.17
CA LYS A 244 3.21 -26.36 -10.61
C LYS A 244 3.62 -24.95 -11.02
N TYR A 245 3.65 -24.01 -10.08
CA TYR A 245 3.87 -22.60 -10.35
C TYR A 245 5.18 -22.07 -9.75
N PHE A 246 5.66 -22.66 -8.65
CA PHE A 246 6.81 -22.19 -7.90
C PHE A 246 7.80 -23.31 -7.62
N GLN A 247 9.09 -23.00 -7.67
CA GLN A 247 10.12 -23.89 -7.14
C GLN A 247 10.18 -23.76 -5.61
N VAL A 248 9.92 -24.86 -4.90
CA VAL A 248 9.95 -24.90 -3.44
C VAL A 248 11.29 -25.49 -2.98
N THR A 249 12.05 -24.72 -2.21
CA THR A 249 13.32 -25.19 -1.61
C THR A 249 13.20 -25.31 -0.10
N ARG A 250 13.56 -26.47 0.45
CA ARG A 250 13.61 -26.68 1.90
C ARG A 250 14.73 -25.84 2.52
N ARG A 251 14.40 -24.95 3.46
CA ARG A 251 15.42 -24.21 4.24
C ARG A 251 16.34 -25.22 4.97
N GLY A 252 17.64 -25.11 4.73
CA GLY A 252 18.67 -25.98 5.33
C GLY A 252 19.20 -27.11 4.43
N ALA A 253 18.65 -27.30 3.22
CA ALA A 253 19.29 -28.11 2.19
C ALA A 253 20.41 -27.29 1.53
N VAL A 254 21.50 -27.07 2.25
CA VAL A 254 22.76 -26.64 1.63
C VAL A 254 23.30 -27.86 0.90
N ASN A 255 23.38 -27.76 -0.43
CA ASN A 255 24.10 -28.75 -1.22
C ASN A 255 25.56 -28.75 -0.74
N HIS A 256 26.02 -29.91 -0.24
CA HIS A 256 27.44 -30.25 -0.30
C HIS A 256 27.82 -30.54 -1.75
#